data_AF-A0A2Z6QP15-F1
#
_entry.id   AF-A0A2Z6QP15-F1
#
_cell.length_a   1.000
_cell.length_b   1.000
_cell.length_c   1.000
_cell.angle_alpha   90.00
_cell.angle_beta   90.00
_cell.angle_gamma   90.00
#
_symmetry.space_group_name_H-M   'P 1'
#
loop_
_entity.id
_entity.type
_entity.pdbx_description
1 polymer ?
#
loop_
_entity_poly.entity_id
_entity_poly.type
_entity_poly.pdbx_seq_one_letter_code
_entity_poly.pdbx_strand_id
1 'polypeptide(L)'
;MVGISMEAMSKLRGEVNDFLREDNGSPYLKMAYEEVLFLVVFTGKKKYYGISHTSKPNFNNKLFIRGVEIVKRGQSKHFREVGKKVMDESMRLDNDNTRTLHRIVKDVLKETINDIFADRS
;
A
#
# COMPACT_ATOMS: atom_id res chain seq x y z
N MET A 1 16.05 -0.07 -2.61
CA MET A 1 15.05 0.73 -3.35
C MET A 1 14.45 1.85 -2.50
N VAL A 2 13.77 1.54 -1.39
CA VAL A 2 13.11 2.55 -0.52
C VAL A 2 14.04 3.71 -0.13
N GLY A 3 15.21 3.43 0.46
CA GLY A 3 16.13 4.49 0.90
C GLY A 3 16.57 5.43 -0.23
N ILE A 4 16.82 4.89 -1.44
CA ILE A 4 17.17 5.69 -2.63
C ILE A 4 16.00 6.59 -3.03
N SER A 5 14.77 6.07 -3.03
CA SER A 5 13.58 6.87 -3.29
C SER A 5 13.38 7.96 -2.25
N MET A 6 13.62 7.69 -0.97
CA MET A 6 13.52 8.69 0.10
C MET A 6 14.54 9.83 -0.10
N GLU A 7 15.79 9.50 -0.45
CA GLU A 7 16.81 10.52 -0.75
C GLU A 7 16.44 11.35 -1.98
N ALA A 8 16.01 10.70 -3.06
CA ALA A 8 15.59 11.38 -4.28
C ALA A 8 14.39 12.31 -4.05
N MET A 9 13.38 11.86 -3.31
CA MET A 9 12.20 12.68 -2.99
C MET A 9 12.54 13.88 -2.10
N SER A 10 13.53 13.74 -1.21
CA SER A 10 14.00 14.86 -0.39
C SER A 10 14.64 15.97 -1.24
N LYS A 11 15.44 15.60 -2.26
CA LYS A 11 16.03 16.53 -3.23
C LYS A 11 14.94 17.19 -4.08
N LEU A 12 14.04 16.37 -4.65
CA LEU A 12 12.92 16.84 -5.47
C LEU A 12 12.01 17.82 -4.72
N ARG A 13 11.76 17.59 -3.42
CA ARG A 13 11.01 18.54 -2.57
C ARG A 13 11.66 19.93 -2.56
N GLY A 14 12.99 20.00 -2.51
CA GLY A 14 13.74 21.26 -2.58
C GLY A 14 13.52 21.95 -3.91
N GLU A 15 13.76 21.24 -5.00
CA GLU A 15 13.59 21.75 -6.38
C GLU A 15 12.16 22.24 -6.65
N VAL A 16 11.15 21.48 -6.22
CA VAL A 16 9.74 21.88 -6.34
C VAL A 16 9.45 23.14 -5.55
N ASN A 17 9.99 23.26 -4.32
CA ASN A 17 9.75 24.44 -3.50
C ASN A 17 10.48 25.68 -4.01
N ASP A 18 11.65 25.52 -4.63
CA ASP A 18 12.36 26.61 -5.29
C ASP A 18 11.57 27.09 -6.51
N PHE A 19 11.09 26.17 -7.35
CA PHE A 19 10.20 26.48 -8.48
C PHE A 19 8.92 27.18 -8.03
N LEU A 20 8.23 26.66 -7.01
CA LEU A 20 7.00 27.27 -6.50
C LEU A 20 7.23 28.67 -5.92
N ARG A 21 8.38 28.91 -5.29
CA ARG A 21 8.74 30.23 -4.77
C ARG A 21 8.98 31.22 -5.89
N GLU A 22 9.65 30.82 -6.96
CA GLU A 22 9.90 31.64 -8.14
C GLU A 22 8.60 32.00 -8.88
N ASP A 23 7.70 31.02 -9.05
CA ASP A 23 6.42 31.20 -9.74
C ASP A 23 5.43 32.07 -8.94
N ASN A 24 5.31 31.83 -7.62
CA ASN A 24 4.33 32.52 -6.79
C ASN A 24 4.86 33.81 -6.15
N GLY A 25 6.15 34.11 -6.27
CA GLY A 25 6.83 35.24 -5.62
C GLY A 25 6.86 35.17 -4.08
N SER A 26 6.46 34.04 -3.49
CA SER A 26 6.43 33.85 -2.04
C SER A 26 6.60 32.37 -1.64
N PRO A 27 7.11 32.09 -0.43
CA PRO A 27 7.32 30.72 0.05
C PRO A 27 6.08 30.10 0.72
N TYR A 28 4.89 30.71 0.60
CA TYR A 28 3.68 30.23 1.27
C TYR A 28 3.20 28.89 0.70
N LEU A 29 3.28 28.70 -0.62
CA LEU A 29 2.96 27.43 -1.28
C LEU A 29 4.22 26.56 -1.31
N LYS A 30 4.20 25.45 -0.56
CA LYS A 30 5.32 24.49 -0.51
C LYS A 30 4.82 23.05 -0.44
N MET A 31 5.56 22.16 -1.08
CA MET A 31 5.42 20.72 -0.96
C MET A 31 6.12 20.23 0.31
N ALA A 32 5.42 19.40 1.07
CA ALA A 32 6.00 18.54 2.10
C ALA A 32 6.16 17.12 1.53
N TYR A 33 7.29 16.50 1.83
CA TYR A 33 7.50 15.08 1.62
C TYR A 33 7.15 14.36 2.92
N GLU A 34 6.18 13.45 2.88
CA GLU A 34 5.63 12.77 4.07
C GLU A 34 6.10 11.31 4.18
N GLU A 35 5.93 10.53 3.10
CA GLU A 35 6.22 9.09 3.11
C GLU A 35 6.48 8.51 1.70
N VAL A 36 7.14 7.36 1.66
CA VAL A 36 7.22 6.46 0.50
C VAL A 36 6.41 5.21 0.82
N LEU A 37 5.55 4.79 -0.11
CA LEU A 37 4.81 3.53 -0.04
C LEU A 37 5.53 2.44 -0.85
N PHE A 38 5.98 1.38 -0.19
CA PHE A 38 6.58 0.22 -0.84
C PHE A 38 6.58 -1.02 0.09
N LEU A 39 6.05 -2.18 -0.26
CA LEU A 39 5.26 -2.55 -1.42
C LEU A 39 3.94 -1.75 -1.49
N VAL A 40 3.34 -1.65 -2.67
CA VAL A 40 2.09 -0.91 -2.88
C VAL A 40 1.23 -1.55 -3.97
N VAL A 41 -0.08 -1.57 -3.75
CA VAL A 41 -1.09 -2.04 -4.70
C VAL A 41 -2.12 -0.95 -4.93
N PHE A 42 -2.34 -0.63 -6.20
CA PHE A 42 -3.37 0.30 -6.64
C PHE A 42 -4.54 -0.48 -7.23
N THR A 43 -5.74 -0.33 -6.64
CA THR A 43 -6.96 -0.99 -7.13
C THR A 43 -7.91 -0.03 -7.84
N GLY A 44 -7.62 1.27 -7.80
CA GLY A 44 -8.34 2.30 -8.53
C GLY A 44 -8.04 3.70 -8.02
N LYS A 45 -8.68 4.72 -8.60
CA LYS A 45 -8.55 6.11 -8.15
C LYS A 45 -8.97 6.22 -6.68
N LYS A 46 -8.09 6.77 -5.84
CA LYS A 46 -8.26 6.88 -4.37
C LYS A 46 -8.40 5.53 -3.64
N LYS A 47 -8.06 4.41 -4.29
CA LYS A 47 -8.13 3.06 -3.72
C LYS A 47 -6.78 2.36 -3.84
N TYR A 48 -6.06 2.29 -2.72
CA TYR A 48 -4.74 1.66 -2.68
C TYR A 48 -4.37 1.27 -1.26
N TYR A 49 -3.38 0.41 -1.17
CA TYR A 49 -2.77 0.04 0.10
C TYR A 49 -1.29 -0.30 -0.08
N GLY A 50 -0.53 -0.23 0.99
CA GLY A 50 0.90 -0.53 0.95
C GLY A 50 1.56 -0.39 2.31
N ILE A 51 2.87 -0.55 2.34
CA ILE A 51 3.68 -0.36 3.55
C ILE A 51 4.28 1.05 3.49
N SER A 52 4.04 1.86 4.53
CA SER A 52 4.57 3.22 4.58
C SER A 52 5.94 3.32 5.25
N HIS A 53 6.79 4.16 4.65
CA HIS A 53 8.12 4.49 5.11
C HIS A 53 8.26 6.02 5.22
N THR A 54 8.33 6.53 6.44
CA THR A 54 8.37 7.97 6.72
C THR A 54 9.79 8.49 6.87
N SER A 55 10.53 7.99 7.87
CA SER A 55 11.89 8.45 8.19
C SER A 55 12.99 7.46 7.81
N LYS A 56 12.71 6.17 7.96
CA LYS A 56 13.60 5.07 7.59
C LYS A 56 12.80 3.94 6.94
N PRO A 57 13.44 3.11 6.08
CA PRO A 57 12.81 1.88 5.60
C PRO A 57 12.34 1.03 6.78
N ASN A 58 11.07 0.67 6.77
CA ASN A 58 10.44 -0.16 7.79
C ASN A 58 9.39 -1.08 7.15
N PHE A 59 9.73 -2.34 7.02
CA PHE A 59 8.88 -3.35 6.40
C PHE A 59 7.94 -4.07 7.39
N ASN A 60 8.09 -3.80 8.69
CA ASN A 60 7.26 -4.39 9.74
C ASN A 60 6.11 -3.46 10.16
N ASN A 61 5.74 -2.51 9.30
CA ASN A 61 4.73 -1.52 9.60
C ASN A 61 3.31 -2.04 9.30
N LYS A 62 2.34 -1.53 10.05
CA LYS A 62 0.92 -1.72 9.76
C LYS A 62 0.62 -1.22 8.34
N LEU A 63 -0.20 -1.97 7.60
CA LEU A 63 -0.62 -1.58 6.25
C LEU A 63 -1.30 -0.21 6.25
N PHE A 64 -0.80 0.67 5.38
CA PHE A 64 -1.47 1.88 4.98
C PHE A 64 -2.59 1.51 4.01
N ILE A 65 -3.83 1.89 4.29
CA ILE A 65 -5.00 1.52 3.46
C ILE A 65 -5.84 2.75 3.20
N ARG A 66 -6.11 3.03 1.92
CA ARG A 66 -6.94 4.16 1.50
C ARG A 66 -8.04 3.70 0.55
N GLY A 67 -9.29 3.95 0.92
CA GLY A 67 -10.46 3.84 0.05
C GLY A 67 -10.87 2.42 -0.39
N VAL A 68 -10.09 1.39 -0.04
CA VAL A 68 -10.38 -0.02 -0.34
C VAL A 68 -11.64 -0.48 0.39
N GLU A 69 -12.47 -1.27 -0.27
CA GLU A 69 -13.76 -1.76 0.23
C GLU A 69 -13.61 -2.54 1.55
N ILE A 70 -12.52 -3.28 1.71
CA ILE A 70 -12.22 -4.15 2.86
C ILE A 70 -12.28 -3.40 4.19
N VAL A 71 -11.88 -2.12 4.22
CA VAL A 71 -11.88 -1.30 5.46
C VAL A 71 -13.17 -0.51 5.68
N LYS A 72 -14.13 -0.54 4.74
CA LYS A 72 -15.38 0.22 4.85
C LYS A 72 -16.35 -0.44 5.85
N ARG A 73 -17.23 0.37 6.44
CA ARG A 73 -18.35 -0.11 7.28
C ARG A 73 -19.38 -0.85 6.41
N GLY A 74 -20.13 -1.77 7.01
CA GLY A 74 -21.16 -2.56 6.33
C GLY A 74 -20.67 -3.83 5.60
N GLN A 75 -19.36 -4.10 5.60
CA GLN A 75 -18.82 -5.35 5.05
C GLN A 75 -18.96 -6.50 6.04
N SER A 76 -19.20 -7.71 5.53
CA SER A 76 -19.28 -8.92 6.35
C SER A 76 -17.92 -9.24 6.98
N LYS A 77 -17.95 -9.94 8.13
CA LYS A 77 -16.73 -10.38 8.82
C LYS A 77 -15.84 -11.22 7.90
N HIS A 78 -16.46 -12.18 7.20
CA HIS A 78 -15.78 -13.04 6.24
C HIS A 78 -15.11 -12.27 5.09
N PHE A 79 -15.81 -11.29 4.50
CA PHE A 79 -15.22 -10.46 3.44
C PHE A 79 -14.00 -9.69 3.93
N ARG A 80 -14.04 -9.19 5.16
CA ARG A 80 -12.91 -8.49 5.78
C ARG A 80 -11.72 -9.41 6.05
N GLU A 81 -11.98 -10.62 6.52
CA GLU A 81 -10.94 -11.62 6.83
C GLU A 81 -10.24 -12.09 5.55
N VAL A 82 -11.00 -12.51 4.55
CA VAL A 82 -10.47 -12.92 3.24
C VAL A 82 -9.73 -11.76 2.57
N GLY A 83 -10.32 -10.57 2.60
CA GLY A 83 -9.69 -9.36 2.04
C GLY A 83 -8.37 -9.02 2.71
N LYS A 84 -8.30 -9.07 4.04
CA LYS A 84 -7.04 -8.85 4.78
C LYS A 84 -6.00 -9.90 4.43
N LYS A 85 -6.38 -11.17 4.34
CA LYS A 85 -5.46 -12.25 3.95
C LYS A 85 -4.84 -12.02 2.57
N VAL A 86 -5.63 -11.58 1.58
CA VAL A 86 -5.12 -11.17 0.26
C VAL A 86 -4.11 -10.02 0.39
N MET A 87 -4.44 -8.99 1.17
CA MET A 87 -3.59 -7.82 1.35
C MET A 87 -2.26 -8.21 2.01
N ASP A 88 -2.30 -9.00 3.08
CA ASP A 88 -1.11 -9.46 3.81
C ASP A 88 -0.22 -10.33 2.90
N GLU A 89 -0.80 -11.30 2.17
CA GLU A 89 -0.07 -12.16 1.23
C GLU A 89 0.58 -11.37 0.09
N SER A 90 -0.07 -10.30 -0.39
CA SER A 90 0.50 -9.42 -1.43
C SER A 90 1.65 -8.53 -0.95
N MET A 91 1.81 -8.38 0.36
CA MET A 91 2.78 -7.49 1.01
C MET A 91 3.96 -8.25 1.62
N ARG A 92 3.98 -9.58 1.51
CA ARG A 92 5.12 -10.39 1.93
C ARG A 92 6.34 -10.02 1.10
N LEU A 93 7.52 -10.10 1.71
CA LEU A 93 8.82 -9.83 1.04
C LEU A 93 9.53 -11.10 0.59
N ASP A 94 9.10 -12.26 1.09
CA ASP A 94 9.67 -13.59 0.83
C ASP A 94 9.16 -14.22 -0.47
N ASN A 95 8.21 -13.57 -1.13
CA ASN A 95 7.82 -13.91 -2.48
C ASN A 95 8.85 -13.28 -3.43
N ASP A 96 9.39 -14.05 -4.37
CA ASP A 96 10.27 -13.52 -5.44
C ASP A 96 9.52 -12.59 -6.42
N ASN A 97 8.42 -11.96 -5.98
CA ASN A 97 7.46 -11.20 -6.77
C ASN A 97 6.89 -11.96 -7.98
N THR A 98 7.02 -13.29 -7.99
CA THR A 98 6.58 -14.16 -9.08
C THR A 98 5.07 -14.39 -9.08
N ARG A 99 4.41 -14.22 -7.94
CA ARG A 99 2.96 -14.34 -7.82
C ARG A 99 2.32 -12.99 -8.11
N THR A 100 1.57 -12.93 -9.21
CA THR A 100 0.73 -11.78 -9.51
C THR A 100 -0.37 -11.64 -8.47
N LEU A 101 -0.86 -10.41 -8.24
CA LEU A 101 -1.99 -10.16 -7.35
C LEU A 101 -3.22 -11.03 -7.68
N HIS A 102 -3.48 -11.25 -8.98
CA HIS A 102 -4.55 -12.13 -9.44
C HIS A 102 -4.38 -13.58 -8.97
N ARG A 103 -3.14 -14.09 -9.00
CA ARG A 103 -2.82 -15.43 -8.49
C ARG A 103 -3.02 -15.50 -6.98
N ILE A 104 -2.56 -14.50 -6.24
CA ILE A 104 -2.74 -14.41 -4.78
C ILE A 104 -4.24 -14.44 -4.44
N VAL A 105 -5.06 -13.63 -5.11
CA VAL A 105 -6.52 -13.63 -4.92
C VAL A 105 -7.11 -15.01 -5.19
N LYS A 106 -6.74 -15.65 -6.31
CA LYS A 106 -7.22 -17.00 -6.64
C LYS A 106 -6.84 -18.03 -5.58
N ASP A 107 -5.60 -18.01 -5.11
CA ASP A 107 -5.08 -18.98 -4.16
C ASP A 107 -5.78 -18.82 -2.80
N VAL A 108 -5.92 -17.58 -2.30
CA VAL A 108 -6.64 -17.29 -1.05
C VAL A 108 -8.13 -17.67 -1.13
N LEU A 109 -8.80 -17.43 -2.26
CA LEU A 109 -10.19 -17.83 -2.43
C LEU A 109 -10.36 -19.35 -2.45
N LYS A 110 -9.46 -20.08 -3.14
CA LYS A 110 -9.49 -21.55 -3.15
C LYS A 110 -9.30 -22.14 -1.76
N GLU A 111 -8.33 -21.61 -1.02
CA GLU A 111 -8.07 -22.03 0.37
C GLU A 111 -9.30 -21.80 1.25
N THR A 112 -9.88 -20.60 1.19
CA THR A 112 -11.09 -20.26 1.96
C THR A 112 -12.26 -21.21 1.66
N ILE A 113 -12.44 -21.57 0.38
CA ILE A 113 -13.49 -22.50 -0.04
C ILE A 113 -13.24 -23.90 0.54
N ASN A 114 -11.99 -24.40 0.46
CA ASN A 114 -11.62 -25.71 0.98
C ASN A 114 -11.82 -25.78 2.50
N ASP A 115 -11.46 -24.73 3.23
CA ASP A 115 -11.63 -24.66 4.69
C ASP A 115 -13.12 -24.76 5.08
N ILE A 116 -14.01 -24.10 4.34
CA ILE A 116 -15.47 -24.18 4.55
C ILE A 116 -16.00 -25.60 4.33
N PHE A 117 -15.46 -26.33 3.36
CA PHE A 117 -15.89 -27.70 3.09
C PHE A 117 -15.28 -28.71 4.07
N ALA A 118 -14.07 -28.47 4.57
CA ALA A 118 -13.42 -29.30 5.58
C ALA A 118 -14.08 -29.20 6.97
N ASP A 119 -14.61 -28.02 7.34
CA ASP A 119 -15.33 -27.81 8.61
C ASP A 119 -16.74 -28.44 8.61
N ARG A 120 -17.23 -28.88 7.44
CA ARG A 120 -18.56 -29.51 7.27
C ARG A 120 -18.54 -31.04 7.16
N SER A 121 -17.35 -31.65 7.18
CA SER A 121 -17.13 -33.10 7.12
C SER A 121 -16.69 -33.64 8.46
#